data_AF-A0A1Q3JEM2-F1
#
_entry.id   AF-A0A1Q3JEM2-F1
#
_cell.length_a   1.000
_cell.length_b   1.000
_cell.length_c   1.000
_cell.angle_alpha   90.00
_cell.angle_beta   90.00
_cell.angle_gamma   90.00
#
_symmetry.space_group_name_H-M   'P 1'
#
loop_
_entity.id
_entity.type
_entity.pdbx_description
1 polymer ?
#
loop_
_entity_poly.entity_id
_entity_poly.type
_entity_poly.pdbx_seq_one_letter_code
_entity_poly.pdbx_strand_id
1 'polypeptide(L)' 'MTETPPSDDIAAKLIALREHLTAQVWATASAAAQTQDHERVRDLVKLKVDIEAIDFALSHRPAERR' A
#
# COMPACT_ATOMS: atom_id res chain seq x y z
N MET A 1 -21.53 11.39 20.04
CA MET A 1 -20.21 11.00 19.51
C MET A 1 -20.34 9.55 19.08
N THR A 2 -20.44 9.30 17.79
CA THR A 2 -20.44 7.93 17.25
C THR A 2 -18.98 7.45 17.24
N GLU A 3 -18.67 6.43 18.04
CA GLU A 3 -17.38 5.73 17.97
C GLU A 3 -17.21 5.15 16.56
N THR A 4 -16.09 5.48 15.92
CA THR A 4 -15.67 4.85 14.67
C THR A 4 -15.44 3.37 14.96
N PRO A 5 -16.07 2.44 14.22
CA PRO A 5 -15.84 1.02 14.46
C PRO A 5 -14.35 0.70 14.17
N PRO A 6 -13.73 -0.20 14.94
CA PRO A 6 -12.29 -0.47 14.86
C PRO A 6 -11.83 -0.90 13.46
N SER A 7 -12.73 -1.46 12.66
CA SER A 7 -12.47 -1.84 11.27
C SER A 7 -12.30 -0.63 10.33
N ASP A 8 -12.94 0.50 10.62
CA ASP A 8 -12.79 1.74 9.85
C ASP A 8 -11.47 2.44 10.17
N ASP A 9 -11.03 2.42 11.43
CA ASP A 9 -9.70 2.91 11.82
C ASP A 9 -8.57 2.10 11.18
N ILE A 10 -8.73 0.77 11.10
CA ILE A 10 -7.77 -0.10 10.41
C ILE A 10 -7.74 0.21 8.91
N ALA A 11 -8.91 0.39 8.28
CA ALA A 11 -8.99 0.76 6.87
C ALA A 11 -8.32 2.11 6.60
N ALA A 12 -8.54 3.12 7.44
CA ALA A 12 -7.90 4.43 7.32
C ALA A 12 -6.37 4.33 7.44
N LYS A 13 -5.85 3.52 8.37
CA LYS A 13 -4.40 3.26 8.50
C LYS A 13 -3.83 2.57 7.27
N LEU A 14 -4.53 1.59 6.72
CA LEU A 14 -4.11 0.88 5.51
C LEU A 14 -4.11 1.79 4.28
N ILE A 15 -5.11 2.68 4.15
CA ILE A 15 -5.16 3.70 3.09
C ILE A 15 -3.95 4.64 3.21
N ALA A 16 -3.71 5.19 4.40
CA ALA A 16 -2.60 6.12 4.62
C ALA A 16 -1.24 5.45 4.33
N LEU A 17 -1.06 4.19 4.74
CA LEU A 17 0.13 3.41 4.44
C LEU A 17 0.28 3.17 2.93
N ARG A 18 -0.80 2.78 2.24
CA ARG A 18 -0.82 2.57 0.78
C ARG A 18 -0.40 3.83 0.04
N GLU A 19 -0.98 4.98 0.39
CA GLU A 19 -0.67 6.27 -0.23
C GLU A 19 0.80 6.67 -0.02
N HIS A 20 1.27 6.57 1.22
CA HIS A 20 2.66 6.88 1.57
C HIS A 20 3.67 6.02 0.79
N LEU A 21 3.44 4.72 0.70
CA LEU A 21 4.32 3.80 -0.03
C LEU A 21 4.25 4.01 -1.55
N THR A 22 3.04 4.24 -2.10
CA THR A 22 2.84 4.49 -3.54
C THR A 22 3.60 5.73 -4.00
N ALA A 23 3.62 6.79 -3.19
CA ALA A 23 4.31 8.04 -3.53
C ALA A 23 5.84 7.87 -3.66
N GLN A 24 6.42 6.84 -3.03
CA GLN A 24 7.89 6.70 -2.92
C GLN A 24 8.46 5.53 -3.74
N VAL A 25 7.70 4.45 -3.93
CA VAL A 25 8.24 3.18 -4.44
C VAL A 25 8.86 3.31 -5.83
N TRP A 26 8.24 4.07 -6.75
CA TRP A 26 8.75 4.18 -8.12
C TRP A 26 10.00 5.06 -8.23
N ALA A 27 10.02 6.19 -7.51
CA ALA A 27 11.19 7.05 -7.46
C ALA A 27 12.39 6.31 -6.85
N THR A 28 12.14 5.52 -5.79
CA THR A 28 13.18 4.71 -5.13
C THR A 28 13.67 3.58 -6.03
N ALA A 29 12.77 2.90 -6.76
CA ALA A 29 13.15 1.84 -7.69
C ALA A 29 13.96 2.40 -8.87
N SER A 30 13.55 3.55 -9.39
CA SER A 30 14.28 4.26 -10.46
C SER A 30 15.68 4.66 -10.01
N ALA A 31 15.83 5.16 -8.79
CA ALA A 31 17.14 5.50 -8.23
C ALA A 31 18.03 4.25 -8.01
N ALA A 32 17.46 3.15 -7.51
CA ALA A 32 18.19 1.89 -7.34
C ALA A 32 18.65 1.28 -8.68
N ALA A 33 17.87 1.46 -9.74
CA ALA A 33 18.24 1.03 -11.09
C ALA A 33 19.46 1.80 -11.63
N GLN A 34 19.61 3.08 -11.26
CA GLN A 34 20.79 3.89 -11.65
C GLN A 34 22.08 3.40 -10.97
N THR A 35 21.98 2.80 -9.78
CA THR A 35 23.13 2.26 -9.05
C THR A 35 23.39 0.78 -9.32
N GLN A 36 22.72 0.19 -10.32
CA GLN A 36 22.79 -1.25 -10.64
C GLN A 36 22.49 -2.19 -9.45
N ASP A 37 21.71 -1.71 -8.47
CA ASP A 37 21.31 -2.51 -7.31
C ASP A 37 20.07 -3.36 -7.68
N HIS A 38 20.34 -4.45 -8.40
CA HIS A 38 19.30 -5.31 -8.97
C HIS A 38 18.44 -6.01 -7.91
N GLU A 39 19.02 -6.32 -6.74
CA GLU A 39 18.27 -6.93 -5.64
C GLU A 39 17.27 -5.95 -5.05
N ARG A 40 17.71 -4.72 -4.79
CA ARG A 40 16.85 -3.65 -4.29
C ARG A 40 15.74 -3.28 -5.27
N VAL A 41 16.03 -3.24 -6.57
CA VAL A 41 15.00 -3.04 -7.60
C VAL A 41 13.94 -4.15 -7.55
N ARG A 42 14.36 -5.41 -7.46
CA ARG A 42 13.43 -6.56 -7.35
C ARG A 42 12.53 -6.43 -6.12
N ASP A 43 13.11 -6.09 -4.97
CA ASP A 43 12.35 -5.99 -3.72
C ASP A 43 11.37 -4.82 -3.74
N LEU A 44 11.73 -3.70 -4.37
CA LEU A 44 10.83 -2.56 -4.58
C LEU A 44 9.69 -2.87 -5.57
N VAL A 45 9.95 -3.68 -6.59
CA VAL A 45 8.89 -4.15 -7.50
C VAL A 45 7.91 -5.08 -6.77
N LYS A 46 8.40 -5.97 -5.91
CA LYS A 46 7.53 -6.81 -5.05
C LYS A 46 6.69 -5.96 -4.11
N LEU A 47 7.30 -4.97 -3.46
CA LEU A 47 6.58 -4.03 -2.60
C LEU A 47 5.46 -3.31 -3.36
N LYS A 48 5.65 -2.97 -4.64
CA LYS A 48 4.57 -2.38 -5.46
C LYS A 48 3.37 -3.32 -5.62
N VAL A 49 3.60 -4.61 -5.82
CA VAL A 49 2.53 -5.63 -5.91
C VAL A 49 1.81 -5.76 -4.57
N ASP A 50 2.55 -5.76 -3.45
CA ASP A 50 1.94 -5.83 -2.12
C ASP A 50 1.06 -4.59 -1.81
N ILE A 51 1.46 -3.40 -2.28
CA ILE A 51 0.64 -2.19 -2.19
C ILE A 51 -0.68 -2.34 -2.98
N GLU A 52 -0.64 -2.97 -4.17
CA GLU A 52 -1.85 -3.25 -4.97
C GLU A 52 -2.75 -4.27 -4.28
N ALA A 53 -2.18 -5.24 -3.57
CA ALA A 53 -2.95 -6.20 -2.77
C ALA A 53 -3.72 -5.50 -1.63
N ILE A 54 -3.12 -4.47 -0.99
CA ILE A 54 -3.81 -3.63 0.00
C ILE A 54 -5.00 -2.89 -0.66
N ASP A 55 -4.79 -2.31 -1.83
CA ASP A 55 -5.85 -1.59 -2.57
C ASP A 55 -7.02 -2.52 -2.96
N PHE A 56 -6.69 -3.74 -3.40
CA PHE A 56 -7.67 -4.78 -3.72
C PHE A 56 -8.46 -5.19 -2.47
N ALA A 57 -7.79 -5.45 -1.34
CA ALA A 57 -8.42 -5.84 -0.09
C ALA A 57 -9.35 -4.74 0.45
N LEU A 58 -8.96 -3.47 0.33
CA LEU A 58 -9.79 -2.32 0.69
C LEU A 58 -11.03 -2.21 -0.20
N SER A 59 -10.88 -2.46 -1.52
CA SER A 59 -11.97 -2.39 -2.51
C SER A 59 -12.99 -3.52 -2.38
N HIS A 60 -12.60 -4.67 -1.83
CA HIS A 60 -13.44 -5.84 -1.63
C HIS A 60 -13.90 -6.02 -0.18
N ARG A 61 -13.68 -5.01 0.67
CA ARG A 61 -14.20 -5.02 2.03
C ARG A 61 -15.71 -5.23 1.93
N PRO A 62 -16.29 -6.29 2.54
CA PRO A 62 -17.72 -6.49 2.49
C PRO A 62 -18.37 -5.24 3.08
N ALA A 63 -19.07 -4.47 2.23
CA ALA A 63 -19.99 -3.45 2.71
C ALA A 63 -20.92 -4.20 3.66
N GLU A 64 -20.93 -3.83 4.94
CA GLU A 64 -21.83 -4.43 5.92
C GLU A 64 -23.21 -4.55 5.27
N ARG A 65 -23.67 -5.77 5.03
CA ARG A 65 -25.09 -6.02 4.72
C ARG A 65 -25.85 -5.53 5.94
N ARG A 66 -26.33 -4.29 5.89
CA ARG A 66 -27.41 -3.79 6.73
C ARG A 66 -28.73 -4.05 6.01
#